data_AF-A0A327HR17-F1
#
_entry.id   AF-A0A327HR17-F1
#
_cell.length_a   1.000
_cell.length_b   1.000
_cell.length_c   1.000
_cell.angle_alpha   90.00
_cell.angle_beta   90.00
_cell.angle_gamma   90.00
#
_symmetry.space_group_name_H-M   'P 1'
#
loop_
_entity.id
_entity.type
_entity.pdbx_description
1 polymer ?
#
loop_
_entity_poly.entity_id
_entity_poly.type
_entity_poly.pdbx_seq_one_letter_code
_entity_poly.pdbx_strand_id
1 'polypeptide(L)'
;MINKRNESAGIYSGRKTVGQSRPCTDCGEINWSFDKSRGEVFCESCGSVVEQNIIDEGPEWTNHSDQVDNSRVGAPSTYLLADKGLNTTIDTKDLLYSSASRNGISGKSRREWRRRAILDQRSKSNDGKIRNLAKATKLIRDNSGLQGRLVEEAAFYYRKVEEKGLVIGRSIAGVSAACVYLAAREAKLPRSISELATSFHIKEKELRRIIRMATRMLGLHHVTGPEEYLSLYQSNLQLPPSVLEESNIIWSKVKHLDYWQGKKPSGVAGALMYHAAKIRGHPRTQAEICQVSDISEVTLRGLLKILDLALKQVREAVEN
;
A
#
# COMPACT_ATOMS: atom_id res chain seq x y z
N MET A 1 43.37 32.02 22.11
CA MET A 1 42.44 33.01 21.53
C MET A 1 42.03 32.53 20.14
N ILE A 2 40.72 32.35 19.91
CA ILE A 2 40.01 32.59 18.63
C ILE A 2 40.42 31.63 17.47
N ASN A 3 39.60 30.77 16.86
CA ASN A 3 38.16 30.85 16.64
C ASN A 3 37.55 29.46 16.31
N LYS A 4 36.36 29.22 16.86
CA LYS A 4 35.39 28.23 16.37
C LYS A 4 34.73 28.75 15.10
N ARG A 5 34.63 27.93 14.05
CA ARG A 5 33.60 27.93 13.00
C ARG A 5 33.42 26.44 12.63
N ASN A 6 32.39 25.71 13.08
CA ASN A 6 30.99 25.80 12.69
C ASN A 6 30.81 26.10 11.22
N GLU A 7 30.83 25.05 10.40
CA GLU A 7 30.08 24.99 9.13
C GLU A 7 29.45 23.60 9.03
N SER A 8 28.16 23.60 9.39
CA SER A 8 27.10 22.68 9.02
C SER A 8 27.43 21.63 7.95
N ALA A 9 27.40 20.36 8.36
CA ALA A 9 27.11 19.24 7.47
C ALA A 9 25.69 19.41 6.90
N GLY A 10 25.58 20.25 5.87
CA GLY A 10 24.40 20.39 5.05
C GLY A 10 24.15 19.06 4.35
N ILE A 11 23.00 18.47 4.63
CA ILE A 11 22.46 17.32 3.90
C ILE A 11 22.21 17.81 2.47
N TYR A 12 23.18 17.63 1.58
CA TYR A 12 23.00 17.89 0.15
C TYR A 12 22.06 16.83 -0.42
N SER A 13 20.76 17.13 -0.36
CA SER A 13 19.71 16.49 -1.13
C SER A 13 19.76 16.98 -2.58
N GLY A 14 20.90 16.80 -3.24
CA GLY A 14 21.01 16.97 -4.69
C GLY A 14 20.34 15.79 -5.39
N ARG A 15 19.46 16.05 -6.35
CA ARG A 15 18.89 15.01 -7.22
C ARG A 15 20.05 14.27 -7.89
N LYS A 16 20.31 13.04 -7.47
CA LYS A 16 21.25 12.15 -8.15
C LYS A 16 20.59 11.70 -9.45
N THR A 17 20.99 12.28 -10.58
CA THR A 17 20.81 11.65 -11.88
C THR A 17 21.66 10.38 -11.90
N VAL A 18 21.13 9.32 -12.51
CA VAL A 18 21.49 7.92 -12.22
C VAL A 18 22.97 7.57 -12.56
N GLY A 19 23.72 8.43 -13.25
CA GLY A 19 25.08 8.12 -13.72
C GLY A 19 26.25 8.65 -12.88
N GLN A 20 26.17 9.82 -12.24
CA GLN A 20 27.36 10.54 -11.77
C GLN A 20 27.26 10.99 -10.31
N SER A 21 28.12 10.41 -9.46
CA SER A 21 28.26 10.79 -8.04
C SER A 21 29.52 11.61 -7.74
N ARG A 22 30.37 11.82 -8.76
CA ARG A 22 31.60 12.61 -8.64
C ARG A 22 31.32 14.10 -8.86
N PRO A 23 32.12 14.99 -8.26
CA PRO A 23 32.08 16.41 -8.57
C PRO A 23 32.49 16.66 -10.02
N CYS A 24 31.94 17.71 -10.63
CA CYS A 24 32.30 18.12 -11.99
C CYS A 24 33.81 18.39 -12.09
N THR A 25 34.44 17.93 -13.17
CA THR A 25 35.87 18.14 -13.42
C THR A 25 36.23 19.61 -13.62
N ASP A 26 35.28 20.41 -14.11
CA ASP A 26 35.53 21.78 -14.54
C ASP A 26 35.21 22.80 -13.43
N CYS A 27 34.11 22.61 -12.69
CA CYS A 27 33.70 23.54 -11.63
C CYS A 27 33.73 22.95 -10.20
N GLY A 28 33.94 21.65 -10.03
CA GLY A 28 34.00 21.00 -8.71
C GLY A 28 32.65 20.85 -7.99
N GLU A 29 31.55 21.38 -8.54
CA GLU A 29 30.22 21.26 -7.95
C GLU A 29 29.54 19.92 -8.31
N ILE A 30 28.64 19.45 -7.42
CA ILE A 30 27.81 18.26 -7.61
C ILE A 30 26.37 18.73 -7.90
N ASN A 31 26.19 19.36 -9.06
CA ASN A 31 24.88 19.77 -9.54
C ASN A 31 24.64 19.24 -10.96
N TRP A 32 24.10 18.02 -11.03
CA TRP A 32 23.87 17.28 -12.26
C TRP A 32 22.39 17.31 -12.65
N SER A 33 22.12 17.70 -13.89
CA SER A 33 20.79 17.66 -14.50
C SER A 33 20.78 16.73 -15.71
N PHE A 34 19.64 16.08 -15.94
CA PHE A 34 19.44 15.19 -17.08
C PHE A 34 18.46 15.81 -18.06
N ASP A 35 18.92 16.07 -19.28
CA ASP A 35 18.06 16.46 -20.40
C ASP A 35 17.55 15.21 -21.10
N LYS A 36 16.27 14.88 -20.87
CA LYS A 36 15.58 13.77 -21.52
C LYS A 36 15.48 13.92 -23.03
N SER A 37 15.42 15.16 -23.55
CA SER A 37 15.21 15.40 -24.98
C SER A 37 16.46 15.13 -25.82
N ARG A 38 17.63 15.36 -25.22
CA ARG A 38 18.94 15.13 -25.85
C ARG A 38 19.63 13.86 -25.37
N GLY A 39 19.17 13.27 -24.27
CA GLY A 39 19.81 12.11 -23.65
C GLY A 39 21.16 12.46 -23.03
N GLU A 40 21.28 13.66 -22.45
CA GLU A 40 22.55 14.20 -21.93
C GLU A 40 22.45 14.47 -20.43
N VAL A 41 23.52 14.15 -19.69
CA VAL A 41 23.73 14.63 -18.32
C VAL A 41 24.76 15.75 -18.34
N PHE A 42 24.35 16.91 -17.86
CA PHE A 42 25.18 18.10 -17.83
C PHE A 42 25.23 18.72 -16.43
N CYS A 43 26.28 19.48 -16.16
CA CYS A 43 26.38 20.26 -14.95
C CYS A 43 25.58 21.56 -15.12
N GLU A 44 24.64 21.84 -14.22
CA GLU A 44 23.86 23.10 -14.30
C GLU A 44 24.75 24.34 -14.06
N SER A 45 25.83 24.20 -13.29
CA SER A 45 26.66 25.32 -12.87
C SER A 45 27.66 25.80 -13.92
N CYS A 46 28.18 24.88 -14.74
CA CYS A 46 29.18 25.21 -15.77
C CYS A 46 28.79 24.80 -17.20
N GLY A 47 27.69 24.05 -17.37
CA GLY A 47 27.22 23.58 -18.68
C GLY A 47 28.04 22.41 -19.27
N SER A 48 29.02 21.87 -18.54
CA SER A 48 29.83 20.74 -18.99
C SER A 48 28.97 19.49 -19.13
N VAL A 49 28.98 18.87 -20.31
CA VAL A 49 28.26 17.62 -20.60
C VAL A 49 29.18 16.46 -20.30
N VAL A 50 28.77 15.61 -19.37
CA VAL A 50 29.61 14.50 -18.88
C VAL A 50 29.22 13.17 -19.50
N GLU A 51 27.95 13.02 -19.87
CA GLU A 51 27.44 11.81 -20.49
C GLU A 51 26.43 12.18 -21.58
N GLN A 52 26.54 11.52 -22.72
CA GLN A 52 25.69 11.72 -23.90
C GLN A 52 25.15 10.37 -24.36
N ASN A 53 24.05 10.38 -25.12
CA ASN A 53 23.39 9.18 -25.64
C ASN A 53 22.95 8.19 -24.55
N ILE A 54 22.42 8.72 -23.45
CA ILE A 54 21.89 7.87 -22.38
C ILE A 54 20.72 7.06 -22.93
N ILE A 55 20.79 5.75 -22.71
CA ILE A 55 19.74 4.81 -23.10
C ILE A 55 18.52 5.06 -22.22
N ASP A 56 17.35 5.27 -22.82
CA ASP A 56 16.10 5.33 -22.07
C ASP A 56 15.71 3.91 -21.64
N GLU A 57 15.69 3.68 -20.32
CA GLU A 57 15.21 2.42 -19.73
C GLU A 57 13.66 2.38 -19.63
N GLY A 58 13.00 3.46 -20.06
CA GLY A 58 11.55 3.55 -20.14
C GLY A 58 10.95 2.58 -21.16
N PRO A 59 9.61 2.41 -21.15
CA PRO A 59 8.94 1.62 -22.17
C PRO A 59 9.21 2.23 -23.55
N GLU A 60 9.87 1.48 -24.43
CA GLU A 60 10.19 1.94 -25.80
C GLU A 60 8.92 2.21 -26.66
N TRP A 61 7.73 1.83 -26.18
CA TRP A 61 6.49 1.93 -26.93
C TRP A 61 5.63 3.12 -26.51
N THR A 62 5.24 3.92 -27.49
CA THR A 62 4.12 4.85 -27.41
C THR A 62 2.93 4.22 -28.11
N ASN A 63 1.96 3.72 -27.33
CA ASN A 63 0.73 3.18 -27.92
C ASN A 63 -0.11 4.36 -28.43
N HIS A 64 0.06 4.73 -29.70
CA HIS A 64 -0.63 5.86 -30.34
C HIS A 64 -2.08 5.52 -30.75
N SER A 65 -2.57 4.31 -30.44
CA SER A 65 -3.91 3.84 -30.79
C SER A 65 -4.51 3.00 -29.66
N ASP A 66 -5.83 3.07 -29.46
CA ASP A 66 -6.61 2.20 -28.56
C ASP A 66 -6.68 0.72 -29.03
N GLN A 67 -5.79 0.29 -29.92
CA GLN A 67 -5.75 -1.08 -30.44
C GLN A 67 -4.93 -2.03 -29.53
N VAL A 68 -5.10 -3.32 -29.81
CA VAL A 68 -4.39 -4.43 -29.16
C VAL A 68 -2.89 -4.13 -29.13
N ASP A 69 -2.35 -4.11 -27.91
CA ASP A 69 -0.94 -3.83 -27.63
C ASP A 69 -0.05 -4.87 -28.34
N ASN A 70 0.58 -4.45 -29.45
CA ASN A 70 1.54 -5.25 -30.21
C ASN A 70 2.97 -5.13 -29.62
N SER A 71 3.07 -4.95 -28.30
CA SER A 71 4.32 -4.96 -27.55
C SER A 71 5.15 -6.20 -27.87
N ARG A 72 6.41 -5.96 -28.28
CA ARG A 72 7.41 -7.01 -28.55
C ARG A 72 7.90 -7.70 -27.27
N VAL A 73 7.79 -7.03 -26.13
CA VAL A 73 8.41 -7.44 -24.86
C VAL A 73 7.40 -8.03 -23.86
N GLY A 74 6.11 -8.03 -24.20
CA GLY A 74 5.04 -8.59 -23.36
C GLY A 74 4.61 -7.66 -22.23
N ALA A 75 3.93 -8.24 -21.24
CA ALA A 75 3.39 -7.51 -20.09
C ALA A 75 4.47 -7.21 -19.03
N PRO A 76 4.35 -6.11 -18.26
CA PRO A 76 5.28 -5.80 -17.19
C PRO A 76 5.24 -6.86 -16.08
N SER A 77 6.35 -6.97 -15.34
CA SER A 77 6.40 -7.92 -14.23
C SER A 77 5.53 -7.46 -13.07
N THR A 78 4.66 -8.34 -12.57
CA THR A 78 3.69 -8.02 -11.51
C THR A 78 3.76 -9.02 -10.37
N TYR A 79 3.73 -8.54 -9.12
CA TYR A 79 3.79 -9.40 -7.93
C TYR A 79 2.53 -10.28 -7.74
N LEU A 80 1.41 -9.95 -8.39
CA LEU A 80 0.17 -10.74 -8.38
C LEU A 80 0.31 -12.10 -9.07
N LEU A 81 1.19 -12.20 -10.07
CA LEU A 81 1.47 -13.46 -10.76
C LEU A 81 2.55 -14.20 -9.98
N ALA A 82 2.35 -15.48 -9.67
CA ALA A 82 3.30 -16.25 -8.86
C ALA A 82 4.75 -16.15 -9.38
N ASP A 83 4.93 -16.21 -10.70
CA ASP A 83 6.23 -16.14 -11.39
C ASP A 83 6.61 -14.73 -11.87
N LYS A 84 5.94 -13.70 -11.34
CA LYS A 84 6.11 -12.29 -11.72
C LYS A 84 5.90 -12.00 -13.22
N GLY A 85 5.19 -12.89 -13.94
CA GLY A 85 4.96 -12.74 -15.39
C GLY A 85 6.06 -13.31 -16.29
N LEU A 86 7.05 -14.01 -15.73
CA LEU A 86 8.14 -14.61 -16.53
C LEU A 86 7.71 -15.85 -17.34
N ASN A 87 6.62 -16.50 -16.92
CA ASN A 87 6.14 -17.73 -17.55
C ASN A 87 5.12 -17.43 -18.66
N THR A 88 5.33 -18.03 -19.83
CA THR A 88 4.39 -17.97 -20.97
C THR A 88 3.34 -19.08 -20.87
N THR A 89 2.07 -18.82 -21.19
CA THR A 89 0.99 -19.82 -21.18
C THR A 89 0.58 -20.24 -22.57
N ILE A 90 0.50 -21.55 -22.82
CA ILE A 90 -0.15 -22.08 -24.02
C ILE A 90 -1.67 -22.11 -23.76
N ASP A 91 -2.43 -21.15 -24.32
CA ASP A 91 -3.87 -21.12 -24.10
C ASP A 91 -4.57 -22.25 -24.88
N THR A 92 -5.43 -22.97 -24.18
CA THR A 92 -6.29 -24.00 -24.77
C THR A 92 -7.29 -23.44 -25.78
N LYS A 93 -7.61 -22.14 -25.71
CA LYS A 93 -8.48 -21.45 -26.66
C LYS A 93 -7.90 -21.43 -28.09
N ASP A 94 -6.59 -21.26 -28.21
CA ASP A 94 -5.90 -21.29 -29.51
C ASP A 94 -5.87 -22.69 -30.12
N LEU A 95 -6.08 -23.69 -29.27
CA LEU A 95 -6.14 -25.10 -29.64
C LEU A 95 -7.56 -25.60 -29.87
N LEU A 96 -8.59 -24.75 -29.82
CA LEU A 96 -9.95 -25.08 -30.23
C LEU A 96 -10.01 -25.29 -31.75
N TYR A 97 -10.98 -26.06 -32.25
CA TYR A 97 -11.00 -26.50 -33.65
C TYR A 97 -10.94 -25.31 -34.65
N SER A 98 -11.76 -24.29 -34.44
CA SER A 98 -11.82 -23.10 -35.30
C SER A 98 -10.57 -22.22 -35.21
N SER A 99 -10.02 -22.03 -34.01
CA SER A 99 -8.81 -21.21 -33.81
C SER A 99 -7.55 -21.93 -34.31
N ALA A 100 -7.44 -23.24 -34.05
CA ALA A 100 -6.34 -24.06 -34.51
C ALA A 100 -6.27 -24.09 -36.05
N SER A 101 -7.43 -24.20 -36.72
CA SER A 101 -7.50 -24.13 -38.19
C SER A 101 -7.03 -22.77 -38.72
N ARG A 102 -7.49 -21.66 -38.12
CA ARG A 102 -7.03 -20.30 -38.48
C ARG A 102 -5.53 -20.10 -38.27
N ASN A 103 -4.98 -20.74 -37.24
CA ASN A 103 -3.56 -20.71 -36.91
C ASN A 103 -2.72 -21.71 -37.74
N GLY A 104 -3.32 -22.42 -38.72
CA GLY A 104 -2.62 -23.38 -39.57
C GLY A 104 -2.19 -24.67 -38.86
N ILE A 105 -2.79 -25.00 -37.71
CA ILE A 105 -2.41 -26.16 -36.90
C ILE A 105 -3.14 -27.40 -37.41
N SER A 106 -2.38 -28.37 -37.92
CA SER A 106 -2.91 -29.67 -38.34
C SER A 106 -3.57 -30.43 -37.18
N GLY A 107 -4.52 -31.33 -37.47
CA GLY A 107 -5.18 -32.15 -36.45
C GLY A 107 -4.22 -33.04 -35.62
N LYS A 108 -3.11 -33.48 -36.22
CA LYS A 108 -2.04 -34.22 -35.52
C LYS A 108 -1.26 -33.29 -34.58
N SER A 109 -0.80 -32.15 -35.09
CA SER A 109 -0.08 -31.14 -34.32
C SER A 109 -0.93 -30.60 -33.16
N ARG A 110 -2.25 -30.45 -33.35
CA ARG A 110 -3.18 -30.00 -32.31
C ARG A 110 -3.18 -30.92 -31.10
N ARG A 111 -3.14 -32.25 -31.32
CA ARG A 111 -3.07 -33.23 -30.23
C ARG A 111 -1.75 -33.10 -29.47
N GLU A 112 -0.65 -32.87 -30.18
CA GLU A 112 0.65 -32.65 -29.58
C GLU A 112 0.69 -31.35 -28.76
N TRP A 113 0.19 -30.24 -29.32
CA TRP A 113 0.09 -28.97 -28.61
C TRP A 113 -0.80 -29.04 -27.38
N ARG A 114 -1.91 -29.78 -27.43
CA ARG A 114 -2.73 -30.04 -26.24
C ARG A 114 -1.96 -30.79 -25.16
N ARG A 115 -1.15 -31.79 -25.55
CA ARG A 115 -0.27 -32.48 -24.60
C ARG A 115 0.76 -31.52 -24.00
N ARG A 116 1.36 -30.65 -24.81
CA ARG A 116 2.30 -29.62 -24.34
C ARG A 116 1.65 -28.62 -23.40
N ALA A 117 0.43 -28.15 -23.67
CA ALA A 117 -0.31 -27.26 -22.78
C ALA A 117 -0.57 -27.88 -21.40
N ILE A 118 -0.87 -29.18 -21.36
CA ILE A 118 -1.02 -29.92 -20.09
C ILE A 118 0.32 -30.01 -19.35
N LEU A 119 1.41 -30.31 -20.05
CA LEU A 119 2.75 -30.37 -19.45
C LEU A 119 3.21 -29.01 -18.93
N ASP A 120 2.96 -27.94 -19.68
CA ASP A 120 3.21 -26.55 -19.30
C ASP A 120 2.47 -26.21 -17.99
N GLN A 121 1.16 -26.46 -17.92
CA GLN A 121 0.38 -26.20 -16.71
C GLN A 121 0.82 -27.06 -15.51
N ARG A 122 1.24 -28.31 -15.74
CA ARG A 122 1.82 -29.17 -14.69
C ARG A 122 3.15 -28.65 -14.18
N SER A 123 4.02 -28.17 -15.07
CA SER A 123 5.33 -27.64 -14.67
C SER A 123 5.19 -26.44 -13.72
N LYS A 124 4.25 -25.53 -14.02
CA LYS A 124 3.93 -24.35 -13.20
C LYS A 124 3.28 -24.68 -11.87
N SER A 125 2.52 -25.77 -11.84
CA SER A 125 1.80 -26.21 -10.64
C SER A 125 2.56 -27.27 -9.85
N ASN A 126 3.76 -27.69 -10.25
CA ASN A 126 4.50 -28.74 -9.53
C ASN A 126 5.06 -28.25 -8.19
N ASP A 127 5.55 -27.01 -8.14
CA ASP A 127 6.04 -26.42 -6.90
C ASP A 127 4.90 -26.04 -5.96
N GLY A 128 4.95 -26.55 -4.72
CA GLY A 128 4.02 -26.22 -3.66
C GLY A 128 4.01 -24.72 -3.31
N LYS A 129 5.17 -24.05 -3.39
CA LYS A 129 5.27 -22.61 -3.12
C LYS A 129 4.50 -21.79 -4.14
N ILE A 130 4.73 -22.05 -5.43
CA ILE A 130 4.02 -21.39 -6.54
C ILE A 130 2.50 -21.60 -6.43
N ARG A 131 2.05 -22.82 -6.12
CA ARG A 131 0.62 -23.10 -5.88
C ARG A 131 0.04 -22.31 -4.72
N ASN A 132 0.76 -22.22 -3.60
CA ASN A 132 0.31 -21.49 -2.41
C ASN A 132 0.24 -19.99 -2.69
N LEU A 133 1.26 -19.46 -3.34
CA LEU A 133 1.33 -18.07 -3.76
C LEU A 133 0.19 -17.70 -4.73
N ALA A 134 -0.08 -18.54 -5.73
CA ALA A 134 -1.20 -18.33 -6.65
C ALA A 134 -2.57 -18.34 -5.94
N LYS A 135 -2.75 -19.20 -4.92
CA LYS A 135 -3.95 -19.19 -4.08
C LYS A 135 -4.02 -17.92 -3.23
N ALA A 136 -2.90 -17.50 -2.65
CA ALA A 136 -2.81 -16.30 -1.83
C ALA A 136 -3.14 -15.04 -2.64
N THR A 137 -2.51 -14.84 -3.79
CA THR A 137 -2.76 -13.67 -4.63
C THR A 137 -4.20 -13.61 -5.15
N LYS A 138 -4.80 -14.77 -5.44
CA LYS A 138 -6.23 -14.85 -5.74
C LYS A 138 -7.08 -14.38 -4.55
N LEU A 139 -6.83 -14.89 -3.34
CA LEU A 139 -7.56 -14.47 -2.14
C LEU A 139 -7.38 -12.98 -1.83
N ILE A 140 -6.17 -12.45 -1.99
CA ILE A 140 -5.87 -11.03 -1.82
C ILE A 140 -6.70 -10.21 -2.81
N ARG A 141 -6.70 -10.57 -4.09
CA ARG A 141 -7.46 -9.83 -5.11
C ARG A 141 -8.97 -9.90 -4.87
N ASP A 142 -9.49 -11.09 -4.58
CA ASP A 142 -10.93 -11.31 -4.52
C ASP A 142 -11.53 -10.75 -3.21
N ASN A 143 -10.79 -10.74 -2.09
CA ASN A 143 -11.33 -10.45 -0.75
C ASN A 143 -10.75 -9.18 -0.08
N SER A 144 -9.76 -8.49 -0.67
CA SER A 144 -9.14 -7.32 -0.01
C SER A 144 -10.00 -6.05 -0.01
N GLY A 145 -10.78 -5.82 -1.07
CA GLY A 145 -11.48 -4.55 -1.30
C GLY A 145 -10.53 -3.37 -1.53
N LEU A 146 -9.27 -3.63 -1.93
CA LEU A 146 -8.26 -2.61 -2.18
C LEU A 146 -8.06 -2.33 -3.68
N GLN A 147 -7.51 -1.15 -4.00
CA GLN A 147 -7.12 -0.79 -5.36
C GLN A 147 -5.91 -1.62 -5.85
N GLY A 148 -5.77 -1.81 -7.16
CA GLY A 148 -4.78 -2.70 -7.77
C GLY A 148 -3.34 -2.52 -7.26
N ARG A 149 -2.88 -1.28 -7.06
CA ARG A 149 -1.56 -0.98 -6.47
C ARG A 149 -1.39 -1.58 -5.07
N LEU A 150 -2.38 -1.41 -4.20
CA LEU A 150 -2.32 -1.92 -2.83
C LEU A 150 -2.47 -3.45 -2.79
N VAL A 151 -3.17 -4.04 -3.76
CA VAL A 151 -3.22 -5.50 -3.95
C VAL A 151 -1.83 -6.03 -4.31
N GLU A 152 -1.09 -5.33 -5.18
CA GLU A 152 0.30 -5.66 -5.50
C GLU A 152 1.22 -5.53 -4.29
N GLU A 153 1.10 -4.46 -3.49
CA GLU A 153 1.86 -4.28 -2.26
C GLU A 153 1.55 -5.40 -1.23
N ALA A 154 0.29 -5.81 -1.10
CA ALA A 154 -0.09 -6.94 -0.26
C ALA A 154 0.52 -8.27 -0.76
N ALA A 155 0.52 -8.51 -2.07
CA ALA A 155 1.15 -9.68 -2.68
C ALA A 155 2.68 -9.67 -2.47
N PHE A 156 3.30 -8.50 -2.53
CA PHE A 156 4.72 -8.32 -2.21
C PHE A 156 5.02 -8.66 -0.74
N TYR A 157 4.21 -8.19 0.20
CA TYR A 157 4.36 -8.57 1.62
C TYR A 157 4.18 -10.06 1.85
N TYR A 158 3.22 -10.69 1.16
CA TYR A 158 3.03 -12.14 1.26
C TYR A 158 4.30 -12.91 0.88
N ARG A 159 4.95 -12.54 -0.23
CA ARG A 159 6.22 -13.17 -0.65
C ARG A 159 7.32 -13.01 0.37
N LYS A 160 7.53 -11.80 0.89
CA LYS A 160 8.54 -11.54 1.94
C LYS A 160 8.28 -12.36 3.20
N VAL A 161 7.02 -12.54 3.54
CA VAL A 161 6.60 -13.31 4.73
C VAL A 161 6.74 -14.83 4.49
N GLU A 162 6.50 -15.28 3.26
CA GLU A 162 6.74 -16.66 2.82
C GLU A 162 8.23 -17.02 2.81
N GLU A 163 9.10 -16.14 2.28
CA GLU A 163 10.56 -16.29 2.30
C GLU A 163 11.10 -16.46 3.72
N LYS A 164 10.49 -15.76 4.69
CA LYS A 164 10.82 -15.87 6.11
C LYS A 164 10.11 -17.02 6.84
N GLY A 165 9.32 -17.83 6.14
CA GLY A 165 8.73 -19.07 6.67
C GLY A 165 7.46 -18.93 7.51
N LEU A 166 6.78 -17.78 7.51
CA LEU A 166 5.56 -17.61 8.33
C LEU A 166 4.37 -18.45 7.82
N VAL A 167 4.35 -18.80 6.53
CA VAL A 167 3.24 -19.56 5.92
C VAL A 167 3.16 -21.00 6.44
N ILE A 168 4.29 -21.56 6.87
CA ILE A 168 4.38 -22.96 7.31
C ILE A 168 3.55 -23.16 8.59
N GLY A 169 2.59 -24.09 8.53
CA GLY A 169 1.70 -24.43 9.64
C GLY A 169 0.56 -23.43 9.90
N ARG A 170 0.32 -22.49 8.99
CA ARG A 170 -0.75 -21.48 9.11
C ARG A 170 -1.67 -21.47 7.90
N SER A 171 -2.87 -20.95 8.09
CA SER A 171 -3.83 -20.72 7.00
C SER A 171 -3.26 -19.74 5.97
N ILE A 172 -3.26 -20.13 4.69
CA ILE A 172 -2.89 -19.25 3.57
C ILE A 172 -3.78 -18.01 3.56
N ALA A 173 -5.08 -18.18 3.80
CA ALA A 173 -6.03 -17.07 3.89
C ALA A 173 -5.69 -16.14 5.06
N GLY A 174 -5.19 -16.67 6.18
CA GLY A 174 -4.82 -15.87 7.35
C GLY A 174 -3.60 -15.01 7.14
N VAL A 175 -2.58 -15.59 6.48
CA VAL A 175 -1.39 -14.83 6.08
C VAL A 175 -1.75 -13.80 5.01
N SER A 176 -2.61 -14.15 4.06
CA SER A 176 -3.10 -13.23 3.02
C SER A 176 -3.84 -12.03 3.62
N ALA A 177 -4.80 -12.28 4.53
CA ALA A 177 -5.54 -11.25 5.24
C ALA A 177 -4.63 -10.33 6.07
N ALA A 178 -3.61 -10.90 6.72
CA ALA A 178 -2.61 -10.11 7.45
C ALA A 178 -1.78 -9.22 6.52
N CYS A 179 -1.39 -9.70 5.34
CA CYS A 179 -0.66 -8.89 4.35
C CYS A 179 -1.51 -7.75 3.79
N VAL A 180 -2.80 -8.00 3.53
CA VAL A 180 -3.77 -6.98 3.14
C VAL A 180 -3.93 -5.91 4.23
N TYR A 181 -4.05 -6.33 5.48
CA TYR A 181 -4.11 -5.40 6.61
C TYR A 181 -2.86 -4.52 6.70
N LEU A 182 -1.67 -5.10 6.51
CA LEU A 182 -0.42 -4.36 6.55
C LEU A 182 -0.26 -3.39 5.37
N ALA A 183 -0.62 -3.80 4.16
CA ALA A 183 -0.64 -2.92 2.99
C ALA A 183 -1.57 -1.72 3.18
N ALA A 184 -2.81 -1.97 3.64
CA ALA A 184 -3.75 -0.90 3.93
C ALA A 184 -3.23 0.04 5.04
N ARG A 185 -2.58 -0.51 6.06
CA ARG A 185 -2.03 0.24 7.18
C ARG A 185 -0.86 1.15 6.77
N GLU A 186 0.06 0.66 5.95
CA GLU A 186 1.16 1.49 5.40
C GLU A 186 0.63 2.60 4.47
N ALA A 187 -0.44 2.32 3.73
CA ALA A 187 -1.14 3.31 2.92
C ALA A 187 -2.01 4.29 3.73
N LYS A 188 -1.99 4.24 5.07
CA LYS A 188 -2.83 5.05 5.98
C LYS A 188 -4.33 4.93 5.70
N LEU A 189 -4.76 3.75 5.24
CA LEU A 189 -6.15 3.39 5.03
C LEU A 189 -6.57 2.38 6.11
N PRO A 190 -7.08 2.84 7.27
CA PRO A 190 -7.39 1.92 8.34
C PRO A 190 -8.55 1.00 7.96
N ARG A 191 -8.31 -0.31 8.03
CA ARG A 191 -9.34 -1.34 7.86
C ARG A 191 -9.62 -2.00 9.20
N SER A 192 -10.89 -2.34 9.45
CA SER A 192 -11.24 -3.06 10.66
C SER A 192 -10.75 -4.52 10.56
N ILE A 193 -10.26 -5.03 11.68
CA ILE A 193 -9.81 -6.42 11.78
C ILE A 193 -11.03 -7.36 11.72
N SER A 194 -12.18 -6.94 12.25
CA SER A 194 -13.44 -7.71 12.19
C SER A 194 -13.94 -7.85 10.74
N GLU A 195 -13.88 -6.76 9.98
CA GLU A 195 -14.26 -6.72 8.57
C GLU A 195 -13.39 -7.66 7.73
N LEU A 196 -12.06 -7.58 7.88
CA LEU A 196 -11.14 -8.48 7.17
C LEU A 196 -11.27 -9.93 7.61
N ALA A 197 -11.49 -10.18 8.90
CA ALA A 197 -11.74 -11.53 9.41
C ALA A 197 -12.98 -12.16 8.75
N THR A 198 -14.03 -11.36 8.56
CA THR A 198 -15.26 -11.79 7.88
C THR A 198 -15.01 -12.05 6.39
N SER A 199 -14.34 -11.12 5.70
CA SER A 199 -14.03 -11.24 4.26
C SER A 199 -13.18 -12.48 3.94
N PHE A 200 -12.20 -12.81 4.80
CA PHE A 200 -11.31 -13.95 4.60
C PHE A 200 -11.79 -15.24 5.28
N HIS A 201 -12.94 -15.22 5.95
CA HIS A 201 -13.53 -16.34 6.69
C HIS A 201 -12.61 -16.92 7.78
N ILE A 202 -12.04 -16.06 8.63
CA ILE A 202 -11.07 -16.43 9.66
C ILE A 202 -11.50 -15.89 11.01
N LYS A 203 -11.08 -16.58 12.08
CA LYS A 203 -11.32 -16.12 13.44
C LYS A 203 -10.49 -14.89 13.75
N GLU A 204 -11.12 -13.85 14.30
CA GLU A 204 -10.46 -12.57 14.61
C GLU A 204 -9.23 -12.74 15.52
N LYS A 205 -9.30 -13.64 16.52
CA LYS A 205 -8.17 -13.96 17.41
C LYS A 205 -6.95 -14.51 16.66
N GLU A 206 -7.19 -15.33 15.64
CA GLU A 206 -6.14 -15.91 14.81
C GLU A 206 -5.52 -14.82 13.93
N LEU A 207 -6.35 -14.00 13.26
CA LEU A 207 -5.89 -12.89 12.42
C LEU A 207 -5.01 -11.91 13.21
N ARG A 208 -5.43 -11.50 14.42
CA ARG A 208 -4.64 -10.63 15.31
C ARG A 208 -3.28 -11.23 15.66
N ARG A 209 -3.20 -12.56 15.86
CA ARG A 209 -1.92 -13.24 16.12
C ARG A 209 -1.01 -13.19 14.91
N ILE A 210 -1.54 -13.50 13.72
CA ILE A 210 -0.77 -13.53 12.47
C ILE A 210 -0.27 -12.13 12.11
N ILE A 211 -1.13 -11.10 12.24
CA ILE A 211 -0.74 -9.69 12.01
C ILE A 211 0.48 -9.33 12.85
N ARG A 212 0.44 -9.56 14.17
CA ARG A 212 1.58 -9.25 15.05
C ARG A 212 2.86 -9.96 14.65
N MET A 213 2.77 -11.19 14.19
CA MET A 213 3.94 -11.95 13.72
C MET A 213 4.48 -11.36 12.41
N ALA A 214 3.60 -11.11 11.43
CA ALA A 214 3.96 -10.52 10.15
C ALA A 214 4.59 -9.13 10.31
N THR A 215 4.03 -8.27 11.17
CA THR A 215 4.56 -6.94 11.50
C THR A 215 6.01 -7.03 11.99
N ARG A 216 6.28 -7.91 12.97
CA ARG A 216 7.63 -8.09 13.53
C ARG A 216 8.61 -8.65 12.50
N MET A 217 8.15 -9.59 11.67
CA MET A 217 9.00 -10.20 10.65
C MET A 217 9.34 -9.23 9.53
N LEU A 218 8.41 -8.35 9.14
CA LEU A 218 8.63 -7.35 8.09
C LEU A 218 9.29 -6.06 8.61
N GLY A 219 9.32 -5.84 9.93
CA GLY A 219 9.85 -4.61 10.53
C GLY A 219 8.92 -3.40 10.33
N LEU A 220 7.64 -3.61 10.05
CA LEU A 220 6.66 -2.57 9.75
C LEU A 220 6.03 -2.01 11.03
N HIS A 221 6.78 -1.21 11.78
CA HIS A 221 6.30 -0.60 13.02
C HIS A 221 5.57 0.73 12.76
N HIS A 222 4.34 0.65 12.24
CA HIS A 222 3.47 1.84 12.16
C HIS A 222 2.73 2.07 13.49
N VAL A 223 2.68 3.33 13.96
CA VAL A 223 1.85 3.74 15.10
C VAL A 223 0.58 4.38 14.54
N THR A 224 -0.55 3.71 14.74
CA THR A 224 -1.83 4.17 14.19
C THR A 224 -2.39 5.31 15.04
N GLY A 225 -2.62 6.47 14.42
CA GLY A 225 -3.26 7.62 15.04
C GLY A 225 -4.79 7.64 14.87
N PRO A 226 -5.53 8.41 15.70
CA PRO A 226 -6.97 8.66 15.48
C PRO A 226 -7.27 9.36 14.15
N GLU A 227 -6.33 10.18 13.67
CA GLU A 227 -6.41 10.97 12.41
C GLU A 227 -6.75 10.09 11.20
N GLU A 228 -6.18 8.89 11.15
CA GLU A 228 -6.36 7.94 10.06
C GLU A 228 -7.82 7.50 9.93
N TYR A 229 -8.58 7.47 11.03
CA TYR A 229 -9.97 6.99 11.06
C TYR A 229 -11.01 8.07 10.78
N LEU A 230 -10.66 9.35 10.93
CA LEU A 230 -11.64 10.45 10.87
C LEU A 230 -12.33 10.55 9.51
N SER A 231 -11.56 10.42 8.41
CA SER A 231 -12.09 10.44 7.05
C SER A 231 -13.03 9.26 6.77
N LEU A 232 -12.65 8.06 7.21
CA LEU A 232 -13.46 6.86 7.10
C LEU A 232 -14.78 7.01 7.85
N TYR A 233 -14.74 7.51 9.09
CA TYR A 233 -15.93 7.67 9.92
C TYR A 233 -16.87 8.75 9.39
N GLN A 234 -16.32 9.86 8.88
CA GLN A 234 -17.11 10.89 8.21
C GLN A 234 -17.87 10.31 7.00
N SER A 235 -17.21 9.50 6.19
CA SER A 235 -17.82 8.84 5.03
C SER A 235 -18.91 7.84 5.45
N ASN A 236 -18.63 6.98 6.43
CA ASN A 236 -19.58 5.97 6.92
C ASN A 236 -20.81 6.59 7.60
N LEU A 237 -20.65 7.72 8.31
CA LEU A 237 -21.74 8.44 8.98
C LEU A 237 -22.44 9.47 8.07
N GLN A 238 -21.99 9.59 6.82
CA GLN A 238 -22.50 10.54 5.82
C GLN A 238 -22.56 11.97 6.37
N LEU A 239 -21.49 12.41 7.03
CA LEU A 239 -21.38 13.73 7.63
C LEU A 239 -20.75 14.73 6.64
N PRO A 240 -21.07 16.03 6.73
CA PRO A 240 -20.47 17.01 5.84
C PRO A 240 -18.97 17.22 6.14
N PRO A 241 -18.19 17.72 5.15
CA PRO A 241 -16.75 17.98 5.32
C PRO A 241 -16.40 18.93 6.47
N SER A 242 -17.33 19.83 6.84
CA SER A 242 -17.17 20.76 7.97
C SER A 242 -16.95 20.04 9.32
N VAL A 243 -17.54 18.86 9.50
CA VAL A 243 -17.37 18.04 10.72
C VAL A 243 -15.98 17.41 10.75
N LEU A 244 -15.44 17.01 9.59
CA LEU A 244 -14.10 16.44 9.49
C LEU A 244 -13.03 17.50 9.81
N GLU A 245 -13.19 18.70 9.26
CA GLU A 245 -12.32 19.84 9.57
C GLU A 245 -12.33 20.15 11.07
N GLU A 246 -13.50 20.26 11.68
CA GLU A 246 -13.64 20.51 13.12
C GLU A 246 -12.98 19.41 13.96
N SER A 247 -13.16 18.14 13.56
CA SER A 247 -12.54 16.99 14.25
C SER A 247 -11.02 17.04 14.21
N ASN A 248 -10.43 17.43 13.07
CA ASN A 248 -8.99 17.60 12.92
C ASN A 248 -8.47 18.78 13.75
N ILE A 249 -9.21 19.90 13.79
CA ILE A 249 -8.85 21.05 14.62
C ILE A 249 -8.85 20.67 16.10
N ILE A 250 -9.92 20.01 16.57
CA ILE A 250 -10.01 19.54 17.96
C ILE A 250 -8.83 18.61 18.27
N TRP A 251 -8.58 17.63 17.41
CA TRP A 251 -7.50 16.69 17.61
C TRP A 251 -6.12 17.36 17.67
N SER A 252 -5.84 18.33 16.79
CA SER A 252 -4.56 19.07 16.79
C SER A 252 -4.29 19.76 18.13
N LYS A 253 -5.35 20.25 18.80
CA LYS A 253 -5.24 20.92 20.11
C LYS A 253 -5.04 19.94 21.26
N VAL A 254 -5.71 18.78 21.22
CA VAL A 254 -5.68 17.82 22.34
C VAL A 254 -4.63 16.72 22.20
N LYS A 255 -4.05 16.53 21.01
CA LYS A 255 -3.10 15.44 20.69
C LYS A 255 -1.88 15.40 21.61
N HIS A 256 -1.44 16.55 22.09
CA HIS A 256 -0.24 16.69 22.94
C HIS A 256 -0.47 16.32 24.41
N LEU A 257 -1.72 16.08 24.81
CA LEU A 257 -2.06 15.74 26.19
C LEU A 257 -1.90 14.23 26.43
N ASP A 258 -1.46 13.87 27.64
CA ASP A 258 -1.17 12.48 28.00
C ASP A 258 -2.43 11.60 28.22
N TYR A 259 -3.62 12.19 28.22
CA TYR A 259 -4.89 11.49 28.45
C TYR A 259 -5.17 10.35 27.44
N TRP A 260 -4.55 10.40 26.26
CA TRP A 260 -4.79 9.45 25.18
C TRP A 260 -3.94 8.18 25.27
N GLN A 261 -2.92 8.16 26.13
CA GLN A 261 -2.02 7.02 26.26
C GLN A 261 -2.78 5.76 26.71
N GLY A 262 -2.52 4.65 26.01
CA GLY A 262 -3.16 3.35 26.29
C GLY A 262 -4.63 3.23 25.84
N LYS A 263 -5.22 4.25 25.22
CA LYS A 263 -6.57 4.18 24.65
C LYS A 263 -6.53 3.73 23.19
N LYS A 264 -7.57 3.01 22.74
CA LYS A 264 -7.67 2.53 21.35
C LYS A 264 -7.91 3.73 20.41
N PRO A 265 -7.05 3.97 19.40
CA PRO A 265 -7.18 5.11 18.48
C PRO A 265 -8.53 5.20 17.75
N SER A 266 -9.08 4.05 17.35
CA SER A 266 -10.39 4.01 16.67
C SER A 266 -11.53 4.52 17.56
N GLY A 267 -11.39 4.46 18.89
CA GLY A 267 -12.37 5.01 19.83
C GLY A 267 -12.22 6.49 20.07
N VAL A 268 -10.98 6.95 20.16
CA VAL A 268 -10.69 8.38 20.25
C VAL A 268 -11.23 9.10 19.02
N ALA A 269 -11.02 8.53 17.82
CA ALA A 269 -11.61 9.04 16.59
C ALA A 269 -13.15 9.08 16.63
N GLY A 270 -13.80 8.06 17.19
CA GLY A 270 -15.26 8.03 17.35
C GLY A 270 -15.76 9.13 18.29
N ALA A 271 -15.07 9.36 19.41
CA ALA A 271 -15.39 10.42 20.36
C ALA A 271 -15.21 11.83 19.75
N LEU A 272 -14.12 12.03 19.00
CA LEU A 272 -13.87 13.28 18.27
C LEU A 272 -14.98 13.57 17.26
N MET A 273 -15.35 12.58 16.44
CA MET A 273 -16.42 12.72 15.46
C MET A 273 -17.77 13.02 16.12
N TYR A 274 -18.11 12.37 17.23
CA TYR A 274 -19.34 12.67 17.98
C TYR A 274 -19.39 14.13 18.44
N HIS A 275 -18.29 14.60 19.03
CA HIS A 275 -18.21 15.95 19.58
C HIS A 275 -18.24 17.02 18.48
N ALA A 276 -17.46 16.83 17.41
CA ALA A 276 -17.44 17.72 16.25
C ALA A 276 -18.80 17.79 15.54
N ALA A 277 -19.48 16.64 15.41
CA ALA A 277 -20.81 16.57 14.80
C ALA A 277 -21.85 17.34 15.63
N LYS A 278 -21.74 17.30 16.96
CA LYS A 278 -22.58 18.10 17.87
C LYS A 278 -22.32 19.61 17.73
N ILE A 279 -21.07 20.05 17.60
CA ILE A 279 -20.71 21.47 17.42
C ILE A 279 -21.25 22.01 16.10
N ARG A 280 -21.10 21.26 15.01
CA ARG A 280 -21.50 21.68 13.66
C ARG A 280 -22.99 21.45 13.34
N GLY A 281 -23.80 21.10 14.35
CA GLY A 281 -25.26 20.98 14.18
C GLY A 281 -25.75 19.70 13.50
N HIS A 282 -24.91 18.66 13.40
CA HIS A 282 -25.26 17.36 12.83
C HIS A 282 -25.16 16.24 13.88
N PRO A 283 -25.97 16.26 14.95
CA PRO A 283 -25.85 15.28 16.01
C PRO A 283 -26.14 13.86 15.50
N ARG A 284 -25.31 12.90 15.92
CA ARG A 284 -25.48 11.46 15.69
C ARG A 284 -25.75 10.75 16.99
N THR A 285 -26.39 9.58 16.94
CA THR A 285 -26.63 8.79 18.15
C THR A 285 -25.33 8.10 18.60
N GLN A 286 -25.20 7.80 19.90
CA GLN A 286 -24.05 7.05 20.40
C GLN A 286 -23.97 5.65 19.78
N ALA A 287 -25.13 5.03 19.53
CA ALA A 287 -25.25 3.71 18.89
C ALA A 287 -24.66 3.72 17.47
N GLU A 288 -25.01 4.72 16.64
CA GLU A 288 -24.47 4.87 15.27
C GLU A 288 -22.94 4.96 15.26
N ILE A 289 -22.35 5.74 16.17
CA ILE A 289 -20.90 5.90 16.25
C ILE A 289 -20.22 4.63 16.77
N CYS A 290 -20.85 3.95 17.73
CA CYS A 290 -20.35 2.68 18.24
C CYS A 290 -20.32 1.60 17.15
N GLN A 291 -21.32 1.58 16.26
CA GLN A 291 -21.37 0.67 15.12
C GLN A 291 -20.22 0.93 14.13
N VAL A 292 -19.90 2.19 13.85
CA VAL A 292 -18.81 2.54 12.93
C VAL A 292 -17.41 2.35 13.55
N SER A 293 -17.27 2.54 14.86
CA SER A 293 -15.98 2.50 15.55
C SER A 293 -15.59 1.14 16.16
N ASP A 294 -16.47 0.14 16.07
CA ASP A 294 -16.33 -1.20 16.67
C ASP A 294 -16.04 -1.14 18.18
N ILE A 295 -16.80 -0.33 18.92
CA ILE A 295 -16.62 -0.08 20.37
C ILE A 295 -17.96 -0.06 21.10
N SER A 296 -17.96 -0.39 22.39
CA SER A 296 -19.15 -0.33 23.24
C SER A 296 -19.51 1.09 23.66
N GLU A 297 -20.80 1.36 23.84
CA GLU A 297 -21.30 2.68 24.28
C GLU A 297 -20.68 3.14 25.60
N VAL A 298 -20.45 2.22 26.54
CA VAL A 298 -19.82 2.52 27.83
C VAL A 298 -18.41 3.08 27.63
N THR A 299 -17.65 2.51 26.70
CA THR A 299 -16.31 2.98 26.36
C THR A 299 -16.35 4.34 25.67
N LEU A 300 -17.30 4.56 24.77
CA LEU A 300 -17.50 5.86 24.11
C LEU A 300 -17.81 6.95 25.15
N ARG A 301 -18.73 6.70 26.10
CA ARG A 301 -19.04 7.65 27.18
C ARG A 301 -17.82 7.96 28.05
N GLY A 302 -16.99 6.96 28.34
CA GLY A 302 -15.73 7.15 29.05
C GLY A 302 -14.75 8.05 28.30
N LEU A 303 -14.59 7.84 26.99
CA LEU A 303 -13.73 8.65 26.13
C LEU A 303 -14.26 10.08 25.96
N LEU A 304 -15.58 10.28 25.90
CA LEU A 304 -16.18 11.61 25.83
C LEU A 304 -15.90 12.43 27.10
N LYS A 305 -15.99 11.81 28.29
CA LYS A 305 -15.62 12.49 29.54
C LYS A 305 -14.16 12.94 29.53
N ILE A 306 -13.26 12.10 29.01
CA ILE A 306 -11.83 12.44 28.88
C ILE A 306 -11.65 13.58 27.88
N LEU A 307 -12.34 13.54 26.74
CA LEU A 307 -12.29 14.61 25.73
C LEU A 307 -12.79 15.94 26.29
N ASP A 308 -13.88 15.95 27.05
CA ASP A 308 -14.43 17.16 27.67
C ASP A 308 -13.45 17.76 28.70
N LEU A 309 -12.74 16.91 29.48
CA LEU A 309 -11.68 17.37 30.40
C LEU A 309 -10.50 17.97 29.64
N ALA A 310 -10.04 17.30 28.58
CA ALA A 310 -8.97 17.79 27.72
C ALA A 310 -9.31 19.15 27.09
N LEU A 311 -10.54 19.31 26.60
CA LEU A 311 -11.02 20.57 26.02
C LEU A 311 -11.11 21.70 27.04
N LYS A 312 -11.49 21.41 28.29
CA LYS A 312 -11.48 22.42 29.38
C LYS A 312 -10.08 22.93 29.65
N GLN A 313 -9.10 22.03 29.78
CA GLN A 313 -7.71 22.41 30.01
C GLN A 313 -7.15 23.25 28.86
N VAL A 314 -7.49 22.94 27.61
CA VAL A 314 -7.08 23.74 26.44
C VAL A 314 -7.71 25.14 26.48
N ARG A 315 -8.97 25.27 26.91
CA ARG A 315 -9.63 26.59 27.04
C ARG A 315 -8.98 27.44 28.12
N GLU A 316 -8.70 26.85 29.28
CA GLU A 316 -8.00 27.52 30.39
C GLU A 316 -6.58 27.97 30.01
N ALA A 317 -5.91 27.25 29.11
CA ALA A 317 -4.59 27.62 28.60
C ALA A 317 -4.61 28.72 27.51
N VAL A 318 -5.78 29.02 26.93
CA VAL A 318 -5.94 30.11 25.93
C VAL A 318 -6.39 31.42 26.61
N GLU A 319 -7.03 31.32 27.78
CA GLU A 319 -7.49 32.46 28.57
C GLU A 319 -6.41 33.05 29.49
N ASN A 320 -5.25 32.39 29.63
CA ASN A 320 -4.06 32.88 30.35
C ASN A 320 -2.92 33.20 29.39
#